data_AF-A0A376D805-F1
#
_entry.id   AF-A0A376D805-F1
#
_cell.length_a   1.000
_cell.length_b   1.000
_cell.length_c   1.000
_cell.angle_alpha   90.00
_cell.angle_beta   90.00
_cell.angle_gamma   90.00
#
_symmetry.space_group_name_H-M   'P 1'
#
loop_
_entity.id
_entity.type
_entity.pdbx_description
1 polymer ?
#
loop_
_entity_poly.entity_id
_entity_poly.type
_entity_poly.pdbx_seq_one_letter_code
_entity_poly.pdbx_strand_id
1 'polypeptide(L)' 'MKVKAATGLRVPKEDNPARYIDDKTFVDVPDSAYYRRLLQSGDLQSKPASRKGRTDNTVADMDTEDKTA' A
#
# COMPACT_ATOMS: atom_id res chain seq x y z
N MET A 1 9.90 3.11 9.46
CA MET A 1 8.67 2.63 8.80
C MET A 1 8.47 3.44 7.54
N LYS A 2 8.25 2.83 6.37
CA LYS A 2 8.07 3.58 5.10
C LYS A 2 6.60 3.77 4.74
N VAL A 3 6.16 5.04 4.73
CA VAL A 3 4.77 5.45 4.49
C VAL A 3 4.69 6.59 3.48
N LYS A 4 3.54 6.71 2.81
CA LYS A 4 3.17 7.89 2.01
C LYS A 4 1.75 8.31 2.39
N ALA A 5 1.36 9.56 2.09
CA ALA A 5 -0.02 9.96 2.26
C ALA A 5 -0.94 9.29 1.23
N ALA A 6 -2.21 9.14 1.59
CA ALA A 6 -3.25 8.81 0.63
C ALA A 6 -3.40 9.93 -0.43
N THR A 7 -3.91 9.56 -1.60
CA THR A 7 -3.97 10.45 -2.78
C THR A 7 -4.65 11.77 -2.47
N GLY A 8 -4.01 12.88 -2.80
CA GLY A 8 -4.53 14.23 -2.58
C GLY A 8 -4.45 14.73 -1.13
N LEU A 9 -3.91 13.94 -0.20
CA LEU A 9 -3.73 14.34 1.20
C LEU A 9 -2.29 14.75 1.49
N ARG A 10 -2.13 15.61 2.50
CA ARG A 10 -0.84 16.02 3.06
C ARG A 10 -0.92 15.86 4.57
N VAL A 11 -0.09 14.96 5.10
CA VAL A 11 -0.09 14.62 6.52
C VAL A 11 1.10 15.30 7.20
N PRO A 12 0.90 16.09 8.26
CA PRO A 12 2.00 16.68 9.02
C PRO A 12 2.90 15.60 9.63
N LYS A 13 4.19 15.90 9.78
CA LYS A 13 5.08 15.02 10.54
C LYS A 13 4.93 15.28 12.05
N GLU A 14 5.05 14.22 12.82
CA GLU A 14 5.00 14.25 14.29
C GLU A 14 6.13 15.10 14.90
N ASP A 15 7.33 15.05 14.33
CA ASP A 15 8.51 15.79 14.80
C ASP A 15 8.47 17.28 14.41
N ASN A 16 7.85 17.59 13.27
CA ASN A 16 7.75 18.95 12.77
C ASN A 16 6.47 19.13 11.92
N PRO A 17 5.45 19.81 12.46
CA PRO A 17 4.17 19.99 11.78
C PRO A 17 4.25 20.92 10.55
N ALA A 18 5.34 21.68 10.37
CA ALA A 18 5.57 22.45 9.15
C ALA A 18 6.05 21.57 7.97
N ARG A 19 6.45 20.32 8.24
CA ARG A 19 6.85 19.34 7.23
C ARG A 19 5.72 18.35 7.00
N TYR A 20 5.48 18.02 5.74
CA TYR A 20 4.39 17.14 5.33
C TYR A 20 4.93 15.90 4.62
N ILE A 21 4.20 14.80 4.80
CA ILE A 21 4.27 13.60 3.97
C ILE A 21 3.20 13.75 2.90
N ASP A 22 3.60 13.64 1.64
CA ASP A 22 2.71 13.71 0.48
C ASP A 22 2.43 12.32 -0.10
N ASP A 23 1.56 12.27 -1.10
CA ASP A 23 1.18 11.06 -1.83
C ASP A 23 2.18 10.67 -2.92
N LYS A 24 3.20 11.50 -3.14
CA LYS A 24 4.19 11.35 -4.22
C LYS A 24 5.28 10.37 -3.84
N THR A 25 5.79 10.45 -2.61
CA THR A 25 6.97 9.68 -2.20
C THR A 25 6.80 8.97 -0.87
N PHE A 26 7.35 7.76 -0.78
CA PHE A 26 7.44 7.05 0.49
C PHE A 26 8.57 7.63 1.33
N VAL A 27 8.23 8.09 2.52
CA VAL A 27 9.14 8.66 3.51
C VAL A 27 9.34 7.67 4.64
N ASP A 28 10.58 7.57 5.14
CA ASP A 28 10.86 6.78 6.34
C ASP A 28 10.56 7.63 7.59
N VAL A 29 9.75 7.07 8.48
CA VAL A 29 9.30 7.70 9.73
C VAL A 29 9.49 6.75 10.91
N PRO A 30 9.57 7.27 12.15
CA PRO A 30 9.55 6.44 13.36
C PRO A 30 8.28 5.58 13.44
N ASP A 31 8.38 4.39 14.04
CA ASP A 31 7.21 3.59 14.38
C ASP A 31 6.59 4.11 15.69
N SER A 32 5.83 5.21 15.56
CA SER A 32 5.14 5.85 16.67
C SER A 32 3.65 5.54 16.66
N ALA A 33 2.97 5.83 17.78
CA ALA A 33 1.51 5.72 17.85
C ALA A 33 0.80 6.66 16.85
N TYR A 34 1.38 7.83 16.57
CA TYR A 34 0.85 8.81 15.63
C TYR A 34 0.72 8.22 14.22
N TYR A 35 1.82 7.70 13.65
CA TYR A 35 1.80 7.16 12.29
C TYR A 35 1.00 5.85 12.17
N ARG A 36 0.99 5.01 13.22
CA ARG A 36 0.16 3.79 13.25
C ARG A 36 -1.33 4.10 13.21
N ARG A 37 -1.79 5.12 13.93
CA ARG A 37 -3.20 5.55 13.88
C ARG A 37 -3.60 6.02 12.48
N LEU A 38 -2.74 6.81 11.84
CA LEU A 38 -2.99 7.31 10.48
C LEU A 38 -3.01 6.18 9.44
N LEU A 39 -2.19 5.14 9.63
CA LEU A 39 -2.28 3.91 8.82
C LEU A 39 -3.61 3.18 9.00
N GLN A 40 -4.13 3.12 10.23
CA GLN A 40 -5.44 2.51 10.52
C GLN A 40 -6.60 3.34 9.97
N SER A 41 -6.48 4.67 10.00
CA SER A 41 -7.48 5.59 9.43
C SER A 41 -7.46 5.62 7.89
N GLY A 42 -6.36 5.18 7.27
CA GLY A 42 -6.18 5.21 5.82
C GLY A 42 -5.59 6.51 5.27
N ASP A 43 -5.25 7.47 6.14
CA ASP A 43 -4.58 8.73 5.78
C ASP A 43 -3.15 8.48 5.30
N LEU A 44 -2.50 7.43 5.82
CA LEU A 44 -1.20 6.95 5.37
C LEU A 44 -1.31 5.55 4.76
N GLN A 45 -0.41 5.27 3.82
CA GLN A 45 -0.27 3.98 3.16
C GLN A 45 1.16 3.46 3.36
N SER A 46 1.30 2.23 3.83
CA SER A 46 2.60 1.55 3.92
C SER A 46 3.09 1.14 2.53
N LYS A 47 4.42 1.15 2.32
CA LYS A 47 4.98 0.61 1.08
C LYS A 47 4.57 -0.86 0.93
N PRO A 48 3.96 -1.28 -0.20
CA PRO A 48 3.70 -2.68 -0.43
C PRO A 48 5.05 -3.40 -0.45
N ALA A 49 5.21 -4.41 0.41
CA ALA A 49 6.34 -5.32 0.29
C ALA A 49 6.28 -5.89 -1.13
N SER A 50 7.34 -5.69 -1.92
CA SER A 50 7.41 -6.29 -3.24
C SER A 50 7.37 -7.79 -3.03
N ARG A 51 6.20 -8.40 -3.23
CA ARG A 51 6.07 -9.83 -3.30
C ARG A 51 6.73 -10.26 -4.60
N LYS A 52 8.04 -10.44 -4.59
CA LYS A 52 8.71 -11.20 -5.63
C LYS A 52 8.26 -12.65 -5.42
N GLY A 53 7.19 -13.03 -6.11
CA GLY A 53 6.57 -14.35 -6.02
C GLY A 53 5.32 -14.39 -5.14
N ARG A 54 4.17 -14.02 -5.69
CA ARG A 54 2.96 -14.83 -5.50
C ARG A 54 2.38 -15.08 -6.88
N THR A 55 2.71 -16.23 -7.44
CA THR A 55 1.88 -16.91 -8.42
C THR A 55 0.65 -17.41 -7.67
N ASP A 56 -0.42 -16.64 -7.63
CA ASP A 56 -1.74 -17.16 -7.31
C ASP A 56 -2.31 -17.84 -8.56
N ASN A 57 -1.95 -19.11 -8.74
CA ASN A 57 -2.74 -20.03 -9.55
C ASN A 57 -4.14 -20.13 -8.92
N THR A 58 -5.17 -19.63 -9.61
CA THR A 58 -6.56 -20.08 -9.41
C THR A 58 -7.31 -19.94 -10.73
N VAL A 59 -7.29 -21.06 -11.46
CA VAL A 59 -8.33 -21.64 -12.31
C VAL A 59 -9.44 -20.72 -12.85
N ALA A 60 -9.40 -20.51 -14.17
CA ALA A 60 -10.61 -20.38 -14.97
C ALA A 60 -10.64 -21.58 -15.91
N ASP A 61 -11.40 -22.59 -15.50
CA ASP A 61 -11.98 -23.62 -16.32
C ASP A 61 -12.48 -23.02 -17.65
N MET A 62 -11.93 -23.48 -18.77
CA MET A 62 -12.54 -23.36 -20.10
C MET A 62 -12.47 -24.74 -20.75
N ASP A 63 -13.58 -25.45 -20.53
CA ASP A 63 -14.20 -26.53 -21.30
C ASP A 63 -13.34 -27.26 -22.34
N THR A 64 -13.05 -28.53 -22.03
CA THR A 64 -12.61 -29.53 -23.01
C THR A 64 -13.84 -30.26 -23.57
N GLU A 65 -14.53 -29.65 -24.51
CA GLU A 65 -15.42 -30.31 -25.50
C GLU A 65 -15.26 -29.47 -26.77
N ASP A 66 -14.78 -29.95 -27.91
CA ASP A 66 -15.42 -30.94 -28.78
C ASP A 66 -14.45 -31.20 -29.94
N LYS A 67 -14.08 -32.45 -30.20
CA LYS A 67 -13.57 -32.87 -31.52
C LYS A 67 -13.61 -34.38 -31.68
N THR A 68 -14.71 -34.91 -32.20
CA THR A 68 -14.69 -36.02 -33.18
C THR A 68 -16.06 -36.26 -33.80
N ALA A 69 -16.24 -35.83 -35.05
CA ALA A 69 -17.03 -36.50 -36.07
C ALA A 69 -16.39 -36.20 -37.43
#